data_AF-A0A7Z9SBP5-F1
#
_entry.id   AF-A0A7Z9SBP5-F1
#
_cell.length_a   1.000
_cell.length_b   1.000
_cell.length_c   1.000
_cell.angle_alpha   90.00
_cell.angle_beta   90.00
_cell.angle_gamma   90.00
#
_symmetry.space_group_name_H-M   'P 1'
#
loop_
_entity.id
_entity.type
_entity.pdbx_description
1 polymer ?
#
loop_
_entity_poly.entity_id
_entity_poly.type
_entity_poly.pdbx_seq_one_letter_code
_entity_poly.pdbx_strand_id
1 'polypeptide(L)'
;MSVFKDIVKLWNSDDLLSQAWDESYKMMVLSNEIFTQAIKYLREGENKDTIKALKKRDVEINNFQKDVRRKVVTHYAISQDIDDLPNGFVLLNMVVDVERVGDYTKNILDLALNHPNTIKSEEFSEDLHHVEQEVVSRFSKTLEAIHTQDADVARTMMDSYKETLTSVSDQIGQAVQILKRRPSHCSWIPLIDVPL
;
A
#
# COMPACT_ATOMS: atom_id res chain seq x y z
N MET A 1 -9.87 -43.71 7.19
CA MET A 1 -10.12 -42.41 6.54
C MET A 1 -11.35 -42.58 5.65
N SER A 2 -12.34 -41.69 5.78
CA SER A 2 -13.61 -41.86 5.07
C SER A 2 -13.50 -41.26 3.68
N VAL A 3 -13.73 -42.09 2.67
CA VAL A 3 -13.77 -41.74 1.24
C VAL A 3 -14.66 -40.51 0.98
N PHE A 4 -15.68 -40.29 1.82
CA PHE A 4 -16.58 -39.13 1.75
C PHE A 4 -15.88 -37.80 2.10
N LYS A 5 -14.93 -37.80 3.04
CA LYS A 5 -14.12 -36.61 3.37
C LYS A 5 -13.13 -36.27 2.26
N ASP A 6 -12.63 -37.27 1.55
CA ASP A 6 -11.68 -37.08 0.45
C ASP A 6 -12.41 -36.60 -0.81
N ILE A 7 -13.65 -37.08 -1.05
CA ILE A 7 -14.55 -36.57 -2.11
C ILE A 7 -14.97 -35.11 -1.88
N VAL A 8 -15.31 -34.73 -0.63
CA VAL A 8 -15.61 -33.32 -0.28
C VAL A 8 -14.36 -32.43 -0.33
N LYS A 9 -13.16 -32.97 -0.09
CA LYS A 9 -11.89 -32.24 -0.24
C LYS A 9 -11.55 -31.96 -1.70
N LEU A 10 -11.71 -32.95 -2.58
CA LEU A 10 -11.49 -32.84 -4.02
C LEU A 10 -12.45 -31.84 -4.70
N TRP A 11 -13.68 -31.72 -4.19
CA TRP A 11 -14.64 -30.78 -4.76
C TRP A 11 -14.40 -29.32 -4.32
N ASN A 12 -13.64 -29.10 -3.24
CA ASN A 12 -13.32 -27.77 -2.71
C ASN A 12 -11.95 -27.25 -3.15
N SER A 13 -11.02 -28.08 -3.66
CA SER A 13 -9.66 -27.62 -3.98
C SER A 13 -9.68 -26.56 -5.07
N ASP A 14 -10.36 -26.79 -6.18
CA ASP A 14 -10.45 -25.84 -7.30
C ASP A 14 -11.13 -24.52 -6.86
N ASP A 15 -12.06 -24.60 -5.91
CA ASP A 15 -12.73 -23.46 -5.31
C ASP A 15 -11.81 -22.66 -4.34
N LEU A 16 -10.86 -23.31 -3.64
CA LEU A 16 -9.97 -22.61 -2.69
C LEU A 16 -9.07 -21.57 -3.35
N LEU A 17 -8.56 -21.84 -4.55
CA LEU A 17 -7.71 -20.88 -5.26
C LEU A 17 -8.54 -19.70 -5.77
N SER A 18 -9.77 -19.95 -6.25
CA SER A 18 -10.73 -18.90 -6.61
C SER A 18 -11.13 -18.04 -5.40
N GLN A 19 -11.44 -18.66 -4.25
CA GLN A 19 -11.70 -17.94 -3.01
C GLN A 19 -10.51 -17.10 -2.56
N ALA A 20 -9.30 -17.63 -2.69
CA ALA A 20 -8.07 -16.92 -2.36
C ALA A 20 -7.88 -15.69 -3.25
N TRP A 21 -8.20 -15.80 -4.54
CA TRP A 21 -8.23 -14.67 -5.47
C TRP A 21 -9.24 -13.61 -5.04
N ASP A 22 -10.50 -13.98 -4.80
CA ASP A 22 -11.56 -13.06 -4.40
C ASP A 22 -11.24 -12.34 -3.08
N GLU A 23 -10.69 -13.05 -2.11
CA GLU A 23 -10.25 -12.47 -0.85
C GLU A 23 -9.07 -11.52 -1.01
N SER A 24 -8.12 -11.84 -1.89
CA SER A 24 -7.01 -10.93 -2.20
C SER A 24 -7.52 -9.64 -2.84
N TYR A 25 -8.52 -9.72 -3.72
CA TYR A 25 -9.13 -8.53 -4.32
C TYR A 25 -9.85 -7.68 -3.28
N LYS A 26 -10.63 -8.30 -2.39
CA LYS A 26 -11.26 -7.61 -1.25
C LYS A 26 -10.23 -6.94 -0.33
N MET A 27 -9.11 -7.62 -0.07
CA MET A 27 -7.99 -7.09 0.72
C MET A 27 -7.40 -5.83 0.07
N MET A 28 -7.20 -5.83 -1.25
CA MET A 28 -6.70 -4.66 -1.99
C MET A 28 -7.68 -3.50 -1.96
N VAL A 29 -8.98 -3.75 -2.18
CA VAL A 29 -10.03 -2.72 -2.12
C VAL A 29 -10.07 -2.08 -0.73
N LEU A 30 -10.04 -2.90 0.33
CA LEU A 30 -10.00 -2.42 1.71
C LEU A 30 -8.73 -1.59 1.98
N SER A 31 -7.56 -2.06 1.51
CA SER A 31 -6.30 -1.35 1.67
C SER A 31 -6.33 0.04 1.00
N ASN A 32 -6.88 0.13 -0.23
CA ASN A 32 -7.06 1.40 -0.92
C ASN A 32 -8.06 2.34 -0.21
N GLU A 33 -9.14 1.79 0.34
CA GLU A 33 -10.14 2.55 1.12
C GLU A 33 -9.51 3.19 2.37
N ILE A 34 -8.73 2.40 3.12
CA ILE A 34 -8.03 2.86 4.34
C ILE A 34 -6.94 3.87 3.96
N PHE A 35 -6.17 3.60 2.90
CA PHE A 35 -5.13 4.50 2.40
C PHE A 35 -5.70 5.87 1.98
N THR A 36 -6.78 5.88 1.20
CA THR A 36 -7.42 7.12 0.73
C THR A 36 -7.94 7.94 1.91
N GLN A 37 -8.54 7.29 2.90
CA GLN A 37 -8.97 7.96 4.13
C GLN A 37 -7.78 8.49 4.95
N ALA A 38 -6.68 7.75 5.03
CA ALA A 38 -5.47 8.19 5.73
C ALA A 38 -4.88 9.47 5.11
N ILE A 39 -4.82 9.55 3.78
CA ILE A 39 -4.40 10.77 3.07
C ILE A 39 -5.37 11.92 3.35
N LYS A 40 -6.68 11.67 3.33
CA LYS A 40 -7.68 12.69 3.68
C LYS A 40 -7.47 13.22 5.10
N TYR A 41 -7.34 12.34 6.08
CA TYR A 41 -7.14 12.73 7.48
C TYR A 41 -5.82 13.45 7.71
N LEU A 42 -4.77 13.10 6.96
CA LEU A 42 -3.50 13.83 6.98
C LEU A 42 -3.68 15.28 6.51
N ARG A 43 -4.44 15.50 5.43
CA ARG A 43 -4.61 16.80 4.76
C ARG A 43 -5.64 17.71 5.41
N GLU A 44 -6.75 17.15 5.86
CA GLU A 44 -7.93 17.90 6.35
C GLU A 44 -8.08 17.82 7.88
N GLY A 45 -7.44 16.84 8.50
CA GLY A 45 -7.62 16.54 9.92
C GLY A 45 -8.89 15.74 10.17
N GLU A 46 -8.93 15.08 11.33
CA GLU A 46 -10.10 14.32 11.79
C GLU A 46 -10.02 14.12 13.32
N ASN A 47 -11.13 13.75 13.94
CA ASN A 47 -11.15 13.36 15.35
C ASN A 47 -10.19 12.19 15.64
N LYS A 48 -9.42 12.31 16.73
CA LYS A 48 -8.42 11.31 17.14
C LYS A 48 -8.97 9.90 17.30
N ASP A 49 -10.20 9.75 17.79
CA ASP A 49 -10.82 8.44 17.98
C ASP A 49 -11.19 7.80 16.64
N THR A 50 -11.64 8.59 15.66
CA THR A 50 -11.87 8.14 14.29
C THR A 50 -10.57 7.69 13.63
N ILE A 51 -9.49 8.46 13.74
CA ILE A 51 -8.18 8.08 13.16
C ILE A 51 -7.65 6.80 13.81
N LYS A 52 -7.77 6.67 15.14
CA LYS A 52 -7.40 5.44 15.86
C LYS A 52 -8.26 4.24 15.46
N ALA A 53 -9.56 4.44 15.23
CA ALA A 53 -10.45 3.38 14.77
C ALA A 53 -10.05 2.90 13.37
N LEU A 54 -9.76 3.82 12.45
CA LEU A 54 -9.26 3.49 11.10
C LEU A 54 -7.93 2.74 11.19
N LYS A 55 -6.99 3.19 12.02
CA LYS A 55 -5.69 2.51 12.22
C LYS A 55 -5.85 1.06 12.70
N LYS A 56 -6.86 0.79 13.53
CA LYS A 56 -7.14 -0.58 14.03
C LYS A 56 -7.64 -1.53 12.94
N ARG A 57 -8.19 -1.02 11.83
CA ARG A 57 -8.65 -1.85 10.70
C ARG A 57 -7.52 -2.57 9.97
N ASP A 58 -6.26 -2.23 10.21
CA ASP A 58 -5.09 -2.98 9.75
C ASP A 58 -5.11 -4.46 10.17
N VAL A 59 -5.78 -4.79 11.29
CA VAL A 59 -5.98 -6.19 11.69
C VAL A 59 -6.78 -6.99 10.64
N GLU A 60 -7.69 -6.33 9.92
CA GLU A 60 -8.48 -6.95 8.85
C GLU A 60 -7.57 -7.33 7.67
N ILE A 61 -6.67 -6.44 7.25
CA ILE A 61 -5.67 -6.69 6.20
C ILE A 61 -4.78 -7.89 6.60
N ASN A 62 -4.29 -7.90 7.83
CA ASN A 62 -3.49 -9.01 8.36
C ASN A 62 -4.24 -10.35 8.39
N ASN A 63 -5.55 -10.34 8.63
CA ASN A 63 -6.36 -11.54 8.63
C ASN A 63 -6.56 -12.06 7.20
N PHE A 64 -6.86 -11.18 6.23
CA PHE A 64 -6.92 -11.55 4.82
C PHE A 64 -5.63 -12.21 4.35
N GLN A 65 -4.48 -11.63 4.71
CA GLN A 65 -3.17 -12.18 4.35
C GLN A 65 -2.98 -13.62 4.85
N LYS A 66 -3.35 -13.89 6.10
CA LYS A 66 -3.26 -15.23 6.70
C LYS A 66 -4.22 -16.21 6.04
N ASP A 67 -5.44 -15.77 5.76
CA ASP A 67 -6.48 -16.59 5.16
C ASP A 67 -6.17 -16.96 3.72
N VAL A 68 -5.77 -16.00 2.88
CA VAL A 68 -5.32 -16.26 1.51
C VAL A 68 -4.14 -17.22 1.52
N ARG A 69 -3.13 -16.99 2.38
CA ARG A 69 -1.98 -17.89 2.49
C ARG A 69 -2.39 -19.32 2.85
N ARG A 70 -3.28 -19.47 3.83
CA ARG A 70 -3.79 -20.78 4.25
C ARG A 70 -4.50 -21.49 3.10
N LYS A 71 -5.35 -20.78 2.34
CA LYS A 71 -6.09 -21.36 1.20
C LYS A 71 -5.15 -21.82 0.10
N VAL A 72 -4.21 -20.98 -0.33
CA VAL A 72 -3.23 -21.31 -1.38
C VAL A 72 -2.37 -22.52 -0.98
N VAL A 73 -1.79 -22.52 0.22
CA VAL A 73 -0.97 -23.65 0.69
C VAL A 73 -1.80 -24.93 0.81
N THR A 74 -3.05 -24.83 1.26
CA THR A 74 -3.95 -26.00 1.37
C THR A 74 -4.32 -26.55 0.00
N HIS A 75 -4.59 -25.67 -0.97
CA HIS A 75 -4.86 -26.06 -2.36
C HIS A 75 -3.73 -26.94 -2.90
N TYR A 76 -2.48 -26.47 -2.85
CA TYR A 76 -1.33 -27.21 -3.38
C TYR A 76 -0.88 -28.40 -2.55
N ALA A 77 -1.21 -28.45 -1.25
CA ALA A 77 -0.94 -29.62 -0.44
C ALA A 77 -1.89 -30.81 -0.75
N ILE A 78 -3.05 -30.53 -1.35
CA ILE A 78 -4.08 -31.52 -1.67
C ILE A 78 -4.14 -31.81 -3.17
N SER A 79 -3.96 -30.78 -4.01
CA SER A 79 -3.92 -30.91 -5.46
C SER A 79 -2.72 -31.75 -5.90
N GLN A 80 -2.95 -32.64 -6.87
CA GLN A 80 -1.87 -33.32 -7.60
C GLN A 80 -1.47 -32.56 -8.86
N ASP A 81 -2.24 -31.53 -9.23
CA ASP A 81 -1.95 -30.62 -10.31
C ASP A 81 -1.15 -29.43 -9.76
N ILE A 82 0.04 -29.25 -10.32
CA ILE A 82 0.99 -28.20 -9.95
C ILE A 82 1.26 -27.25 -11.11
N ASP A 83 0.55 -27.39 -12.22
CA ASP A 83 0.79 -26.60 -13.43
C ASP A 83 0.48 -25.12 -13.19
N ASP A 84 -0.45 -24.80 -12.28
CA ASP A 84 -0.81 -23.44 -11.89
C ASP A 84 -0.06 -22.93 -10.63
N LEU A 85 0.86 -23.72 -10.07
CA LEU A 85 1.66 -23.34 -8.89
C LEU A 85 2.32 -21.96 -8.99
N PRO A 86 2.86 -21.53 -10.15
CA PRO A 86 3.35 -20.17 -10.31
C PRO A 86 2.31 -19.09 -10.01
N ASN A 87 1.04 -19.30 -10.38
CA ASN A 87 -0.05 -18.35 -10.12
C ASN A 87 -0.34 -18.24 -8.63
N GLY A 88 -0.31 -19.37 -7.91
CA GLY A 88 -0.37 -19.40 -6.45
C GLY A 88 0.73 -18.58 -5.78
N PHE A 89 1.97 -18.66 -6.28
CA PHE A 89 3.07 -17.84 -5.76
C PHE A 89 2.91 -16.35 -6.06
N VAL A 90 2.41 -15.99 -7.24
CA VAL A 90 2.10 -14.58 -7.57
C VAL A 90 1.08 -14.03 -6.57
N LEU A 91 0.00 -14.78 -6.31
CA LEU A 91 -1.04 -14.40 -5.35
C LEU A 91 -0.48 -14.22 -3.93
N LEU A 92 0.40 -15.13 -3.48
CA LEU A 92 1.05 -15.04 -2.17
C LEU A 92 1.97 -13.81 -2.03
N ASN A 93 2.73 -13.48 -3.08
CA ASN A 93 3.57 -12.29 -3.07
C ASN A 93 2.73 -11.02 -3.05
N MET A 94 1.66 -10.98 -3.86
CA MET A 94 0.75 -9.85 -3.92
C MET A 94 0.13 -9.52 -2.55
N VAL A 95 -0.39 -10.52 -1.81
CA VAL A 95 -0.96 -10.25 -0.48
C VAL A 95 0.06 -9.77 0.55
N VAL A 96 1.33 -10.16 0.41
CA VAL A 96 2.41 -9.62 1.25
C VAL A 96 2.67 -8.14 0.92
N ASP A 97 2.67 -7.78 -0.36
CA ASP A 97 2.86 -6.39 -0.77
C ASP A 97 1.68 -5.49 -0.34
N VAL A 98 0.45 -5.99 -0.39
CA VAL A 98 -0.73 -5.26 0.11
C VAL A 98 -0.70 -5.05 1.62
N GLU A 99 -0.18 -6.03 2.38
CA GLU A 99 0.02 -5.88 3.83
C GLU A 99 1.06 -4.79 4.14
N ARG A 100 2.16 -4.72 3.39
CA ARG A 100 3.14 -3.62 3.50
C ARG A 100 2.52 -2.25 3.22
N VAL A 101 1.59 -2.16 2.26
CA VAL A 101 0.84 -0.92 2.02
C VAL A 101 -0.02 -0.53 3.23
N GLY A 102 -0.61 -1.52 3.92
CA GLY A 102 -1.28 -1.32 5.20
C GLY A 102 -0.35 -0.74 6.27
N ASP A 103 0.87 -1.27 6.38
CA ASP A 103 1.92 -0.74 7.27
C ASP A 103 2.28 0.72 6.96
N TYR A 104 2.50 1.06 5.68
CA TYR A 104 2.77 2.45 5.29
C TYR A 104 1.58 3.37 5.59
N THR A 105 0.35 2.86 5.41
CA THR A 105 -0.87 3.59 5.74
C THR A 105 -0.99 3.87 7.23
N LYS A 106 -0.62 2.92 8.11
CA LYS A 106 -0.53 3.16 9.55
C LYS A 106 0.46 4.28 9.89
N ASN A 107 1.59 4.35 9.19
CA ASN A 107 2.57 5.43 9.41
C ASN A 107 1.98 6.79 9.03
N ILE A 108 1.20 6.87 7.95
CA ILE A 108 0.48 8.10 7.56
C ILE A 108 -0.54 8.50 8.65
N LEU A 109 -1.31 7.53 9.17
CA LEU A 109 -2.27 7.79 10.25
C LEU A 109 -1.56 8.22 11.55
N ASP A 110 -0.37 7.70 11.82
CA ASP A 110 0.44 8.14 12.95
C ASP A 110 0.94 9.57 12.80
N LEU A 111 1.30 9.99 11.58
CA LEU A 111 1.60 11.39 11.31
C LEU A 111 0.36 12.26 11.55
N ALA A 112 -0.82 11.87 11.04
CA ALA A 112 -2.06 12.59 11.24
C ALA A 112 -2.49 12.69 12.73
N LEU A 113 -2.18 11.69 13.55
CA LEU A 113 -2.50 11.68 14.99
C LEU A 113 -1.58 12.56 15.84
N ASN A 114 -0.30 12.58 15.50
CA ASN A 114 0.75 13.11 16.37
C ASN A 114 1.29 14.47 15.91
N HIS A 115 1.08 14.84 14.64
CA HIS A 115 1.43 16.17 14.17
C HIS A 115 0.40 17.20 14.66
N PRO A 116 0.82 18.38 15.15
CA PRO A 116 -0.09 19.37 15.75
C PRO A 116 -1.06 19.99 14.72
N ASN A 117 -0.68 20.01 13.45
CA ASN A 117 -1.45 20.57 12.34
C ASN A 117 -1.67 19.52 11.25
N THR A 118 -2.57 19.82 10.31
CA THR A 118 -2.68 19.06 9.06
C THR A 118 -1.43 19.21 8.20
N ILE A 119 -1.18 18.22 7.34
CA ILE A 119 -0.03 18.19 6.43
C ILE A 119 -0.57 18.11 5.01
N LYS A 120 -0.29 19.13 4.21
CA LYS A 120 -0.61 19.17 2.79
C LYS A 120 0.67 19.21 1.99
N SER A 121 0.86 18.24 1.11
CA SER A 121 2.09 18.08 0.33
C SER A 121 2.46 19.32 -0.49
N GLU A 122 1.46 20.03 -1.03
CA GLU A 122 1.65 21.26 -1.81
C GLU A 122 2.23 22.43 -1.02
N GLU A 123 2.12 22.41 0.32
CA GLU A 123 2.73 23.45 1.17
C GLU A 123 4.24 23.26 1.33
N PHE A 124 4.76 22.07 0.99
CA PHE A 124 6.19 21.75 1.11
C PHE A 124 6.91 21.76 -0.24
N SER A 125 6.31 21.15 -1.28
CA SER A 125 6.85 21.13 -2.64
C SER A 125 5.80 20.66 -3.64
N GLU A 126 5.82 21.25 -4.84
CA GLU A 126 5.03 20.79 -5.99
C GLU A 126 5.36 19.34 -6.36
N ASP A 127 6.64 18.94 -6.28
CA ASP A 127 7.09 17.58 -6.54
C ASP A 127 6.47 16.56 -5.58
N LEU A 128 6.40 16.92 -4.28
CA LEU A 128 5.79 16.05 -3.27
C LEU A 128 4.28 15.92 -3.50
N HIS A 129 3.64 17.02 -3.90
CA HIS A 129 2.22 16.99 -4.24
C HIS A 129 1.95 16.12 -5.47
N HIS A 130 2.78 16.23 -6.50
CA HIS A 130 2.71 15.37 -7.68
C HIS A 130 2.85 13.89 -7.29
N VAL A 131 3.83 13.54 -6.45
CA VAL A 131 4.02 12.16 -5.97
C VAL A 131 2.79 11.67 -5.21
N GLU A 132 2.22 12.48 -4.31
CA GLU A 132 1.01 12.11 -3.56
C GLU A 132 -0.16 11.81 -4.51
N GLN A 133 -0.45 12.70 -5.47
CA GLN A 133 -1.53 12.53 -6.44
C GLN A 133 -1.32 11.31 -7.34
N GLU A 134 -0.09 11.10 -7.79
CA GLU A 134 0.27 9.98 -8.66
C GLU A 134 0.15 8.65 -7.92
N VAL A 135 0.56 8.55 -6.65
CA VAL A 135 0.39 7.34 -5.82
C VAL A 135 -1.09 7.03 -5.59
N VAL A 136 -1.91 8.04 -5.24
CA VAL A 136 -3.36 7.87 -5.06
C VAL A 136 -4.04 7.39 -6.34
N SER A 137 -3.70 8.00 -7.48
CA SER A 137 -4.23 7.60 -8.79
C SER A 137 -3.82 6.17 -9.16
N ARG A 138 -2.54 5.83 -8.99
CA ARG A 138 -2.01 4.52 -9.36
C ARG A 138 -2.61 3.38 -8.56
N PHE A 139 -2.84 3.56 -7.27
CA PHE A 139 -3.44 2.51 -6.46
C PHE A 139 -4.86 2.17 -6.97
N SER A 140 -5.67 3.19 -7.27
CA SER A 140 -6.99 3.00 -7.86
C SER A 140 -6.94 2.32 -9.24
N LYS A 141 -6.00 2.73 -10.12
CA LYS A 141 -5.81 2.09 -11.43
C LYS A 141 -5.32 0.64 -11.33
N THR A 142 -4.55 0.33 -10.29
CA THR A 142 -4.08 -1.04 -10.02
C THR A 142 -5.26 -1.95 -9.68
N LEU A 143 -6.21 -1.48 -8.88
CA LEU A 143 -7.44 -2.21 -8.60
C LEU A 143 -8.25 -2.45 -9.87
N GLU A 144 -8.39 -1.43 -10.72
CA GLU A 144 -9.09 -1.54 -11.99
C GLU A 144 -8.44 -2.59 -12.90
N ALA A 145 -7.13 -2.52 -13.10
CA ALA A 145 -6.38 -3.45 -13.95
C ALA A 145 -6.48 -4.91 -13.46
N ILE A 146 -6.44 -5.12 -12.13
CA ILE A 146 -6.60 -6.44 -11.53
C ILE A 146 -8.04 -6.95 -11.71
N HIS A 147 -9.04 -6.09 -11.53
CA HIS A 147 -10.45 -6.45 -11.67
C HIS A 147 -10.82 -6.79 -13.11
N THR A 148 -10.33 -6.02 -14.08
CA THR A 148 -10.59 -6.23 -15.51
C THR A 148 -9.67 -7.28 -16.14
N GLN A 149 -8.62 -7.70 -15.42
CA GLN A 149 -7.56 -8.58 -15.92
C GLN A 149 -6.92 -8.06 -17.21
N ASP A 150 -6.85 -6.73 -17.35
CA ASP A 150 -6.33 -6.06 -18.54
C ASP A 150 -4.80 -5.90 -18.47
N ALA A 151 -4.10 -6.73 -19.25
CA ALA A 151 -2.64 -6.75 -19.32
C ALA A 151 -2.05 -5.48 -19.95
N ASP A 152 -2.79 -4.78 -20.83
CA ASP A 152 -2.31 -3.57 -21.48
C ASP A 152 -2.37 -2.38 -20.52
N VAL A 153 -3.42 -2.31 -19.70
CA VAL A 153 -3.50 -1.33 -18.60
C VAL A 153 -2.35 -1.57 -17.60
N ALA A 154 -2.10 -2.82 -17.21
CA ALA A 154 -0.99 -3.16 -16.32
C ALA A 154 0.38 -2.75 -16.90
N ARG A 155 0.62 -3.02 -18.19
CA ARG A 155 1.87 -2.65 -18.88
C ARG A 155 2.05 -1.14 -18.96
N THR A 156 1.01 -0.41 -19.32
CA THR A 156 1.02 1.06 -19.39
C THR A 156 1.33 1.68 -18.03
N MET A 157 0.78 1.12 -16.94
CA MET A 157 1.12 1.56 -15.59
C MET A 157 2.59 1.31 -15.25
N MET A 158 3.14 0.16 -15.61
CA MET A 158 4.55 -0.18 -15.35
C MET A 158 5.51 0.73 -16.11
N ASP A 159 5.21 1.07 -17.36
CA ASP A 159 6.07 1.93 -18.19
C ASP A 159 6.10 3.36 -17.64
N SER A 160 4.92 3.92 -17.35
CA SER A 160 4.80 5.28 -16.82
C SER A 160 5.39 5.45 -15.40
N TYR A 161 5.47 4.38 -14.59
CA TYR A 161 5.99 4.45 -13.22
C TYR A 161 7.42 5.00 -13.15
N LYS A 162 8.29 4.54 -14.07
CA LYS A 162 9.70 4.97 -14.10
C LYS A 162 9.83 6.45 -14.42
N GLU A 163 8.96 6.95 -15.29
CA GLU A 163 8.99 8.33 -15.75
C GLU A 163 8.44 9.28 -14.68
N THR A 164 7.34 8.90 -14.01
CA THR A 164 6.61 9.82 -13.12
C THR A 164 7.03 9.77 -11.66
N LEU A 165 7.51 8.63 -11.15
CA LEU A 165 7.75 8.45 -9.71
C LEU A 165 9.21 8.22 -9.33
N THR A 166 9.97 7.44 -10.10
CA THR A 166 11.34 7.08 -9.71
C THR A 166 12.24 8.31 -9.63
N SER A 167 12.26 9.13 -10.67
CA SER A 167 13.11 10.33 -10.75
C SER A 167 12.78 11.35 -9.65
N VAL A 168 11.49 11.62 -9.44
CA VAL A 168 11.00 12.60 -8.47
C VAL A 168 11.27 12.12 -7.04
N SER A 169 11.03 10.84 -6.76
CA SER A 169 11.28 10.26 -5.43
C SER A 169 12.77 10.29 -5.06
N ASP A 170 13.65 9.99 -6.03
CA ASP A 170 15.10 10.04 -5.81
C ASP A 170 15.57 11.48 -5.50
N GLN A 171 15.03 12.47 -6.20
CA GLN A 171 15.34 13.89 -5.95
C GLN A 171 14.89 14.33 -4.56
N ILE A 172 13.68 13.98 -4.14
CA ILE A 172 13.17 14.25 -2.79
C ILE A 172 14.07 13.57 -1.74
N GLY A 173 14.45 12.30 -1.96
CA GLY A 173 15.34 11.56 -1.08
C GLY A 173 16.70 12.24 -0.91
N GLN A 174 17.30 12.70 -2.01
CA GLN A 174 18.56 13.45 -1.98
C GLN A 174 18.41 14.79 -1.24
N ALA A 175 17.34 15.54 -1.49
CA ALA A 175 17.07 16.81 -0.81
C ALA A 175 16.97 16.63 0.71
N VAL A 176 16.25 15.59 1.17
CA VAL A 176 16.14 15.26 2.60
C VAL A 176 17.51 14.90 3.20
N GLN A 177 18.35 14.15 2.48
CA GLN A 177 19.70 13.83 2.94
C GLN A 177 20.58 15.08 3.08
N ILE A 178 20.47 16.04 2.15
CA ILE A 178 21.20 17.32 2.21
C ILE A 178 20.75 18.11 3.45
N LEU A 179 19.45 18.18 3.71
CA LEU A 179 18.91 18.86 4.90
C LEU A 179 19.39 18.22 6.21
N LYS A 180 19.41 16.87 6.29
CA LYS A 180 19.93 16.15 7.47
C LYS A 180 21.43 16.35 7.70
N ARG A 181 22.21 16.66 6.65
CA ARG A 181 23.66 16.90 6.74
C ARG A 181 24.02 18.34 7.11
N ARG A 182 23.07 19.26 7.20
CA ARG A 182 23.33 20.61 7.74
C ARG A 182 23.60 20.50 9.25
N PRO A 183 24.76 20.96 9.76
CA PRO A 183 25.05 20.89 11.19
C PRO A 183 24.05 21.73 11.97
N SER A 184 23.57 21.19 13.10
CA SER A 184 22.63 21.80 14.05
C SER A 184 23.22 22.96 14.87
N HIS A 185 24.21 23.68 14.34
CA HIS A 185 24.85 24.84 14.96
C HIS A 185 24.77 26.04 14.01
N CYS A 186 23.57 26.60 13.87
CA CYS A 186 23.40 28.00 13.49
C CYS A 186 22.33 28.61 14.41
N SER A 187 22.71 28.80 15.67
CA SER A 187 22.11 29.82 16.53
C SER A 187 23.05 31.02 16.55
N TRP A 188 22.49 32.20 16.26
CA TRP A 188 23.08 33.54 16.38
C TRP A 188 24.08 34.00 15.29
N ILE A 189 23.57 34.75 14.31
CA ILE A 189 24.19 36.04 13.96
C ILE A 189 23.06 37.09 13.92
N PRO A 190 22.87 37.88 14.99
CA PRO A 190 22.23 39.17 14.91
C PRO A 190 23.28 40.26 14.64
N LEU A 191 22.83 41.39 14.05
CA LEU A 191 23.55 42.67 13.92
C LEU A 191 24.71 42.65 12.88
N ILE A 192 25.02 43.68 12.11
CA ILE A 192 24.69 45.11 12.06
C ILE A 192 25.21 45.60 10.69
N ASP A 193 24.38 46.34 9.97
CA ASP A 193 24.67 47.68 9.42
C ASP A 193 25.80 47.96 8.38
N VAL A 194 25.32 48.58 7.27
CA VAL A 194 25.88 49.64 6.37
C VAL A 194 27.14 49.35 5.50
N PRO A 195 27.46 50.14 4.44
CA PRO A 195 26.70 51.26 3.82
C PRO A 195 26.70 51.40 2.28
N LEU A 196 25.75 52.23 1.82
CA LEU A 196 25.69 53.03 0.57
C LEU A 196 25.59 52.29 -0.77
#